data_AF-A0A0W8D0X1-F1
#
_entry.id   AF-A0A0W8D0X1-F1
#
_cell.length_a   1.000
_cell.length_b   1.000
_cell.length_c   1.000
_cell.angle_alpha   90.00
_cell.angle_beta   90.00
_cell.angle_gamma   90.00
#
_symmetry.space_group_name_H-M   'P 1'
#
loop_
_entity.id
_entity.type
_entity.pdbx_description
1 polymer ?
#
loop_
_entity_poly.entity_id
_entity_poly.type
_entity_poly.pdbx_seq_one_letter_code
_entity_poly.pdbx_strand_id
1 'polypeptide(L)'
;MAWHAEGGSNFDNLSASAESSAAKPATSVNEVVDAARVFLTYTREYCCAEQVELVERIVELTEETLMRVKWSEVEVASLVYWINDLLEEFRGAAENGDDLRQVRTRCSTDDRLLKVLMFMKVHRQVDALRAETVAENARCQEQRPAAASRQQPSLAEKKRLGRIPTDVLRRLPVQVDPATGETTALCMRYLSKYGCTEKDGACPSEHGHFIPITLHDVVKAEINKRFGGLNNEHKRL
;
A
#
# COMPACT_ATOMS: atom_id res chain seq x y z
N MET A 1 -4.27 2.25 34.73
CA MET A 1 -3.76 1.37 33.66
C MET A 1 -3.49 -0.02 34.23
N ALA A 2 -4.54 -0.76 34.62
CA ALA A 2 -4.41 -2.11 35.18
C ALA A 2 -5.56 -3.06 34.75
N TRP A 3 -6.73 -2.54 34.38
CA TRP A 3 -7.90 -3.38 34.10
C TRP A 3 -7.85 -4.18 32.78
N HIS A 4 -6.92 -3.88 31.86
CA HIS A 4 -6.85 -4.60 30.58
C HIS A 4 -6.33 -6.04 30.67
N ALA A 5 -5.72 -6.44 31.79
CA ALA A 5 -5.08 -7.76 31.93
C ALA A 5 -5.84 -8.76 32.81
N GLU A 6 -6.90 -8.33 33.53
CA GLU A 6 -7.47 -9.09 34.65
C GLU A 6 -8.98 -9.43 34.51
N GLY A 7 -9.59 -9.17 33.36
CA GLY A 7 -11.04 -9.39 33.17
C GLY A 7 -11.42 -10.81 32.73
N GLY A 8 -12.08 -11.58 33.60
CA GLY A 8 -12.80 -12.82 33.28
C GLY A 8 -13.85 -13.14 34.36
N SER A 9 -15.03 -13.64 33.98
CA SER A 9 -16.07 -14.07 34.92
C SER A 9 -16.37 -15.56 34.74
N ASN A 10 -16.49 -16.28 35.87
CA ASN A 10 -16.81 -17.71 35.91
C ASN A 10 -18.33 -17.91 36.02
N PHE A 11 -18.94 -18.49 34.99
CA PHE A 11 -20.38 -18.73 34.91
C PHE A 11 -20.86 -20.02 35.59
N ASP A 12 -19.96 -20.82 36.17
CA ASP A 12 -20.33 -22.09 36.83
C ASP A 12 -20.71 -21.93 38.32
N ASN A 13 -20.35 -20.82 38.99
CA ASN A 13 -20.53 -20.68 40.45
C ASN A 13 -20.86 -19.26 40.96
N LEU A 14 -20.82 -18.21 40.12
CA LEU A 14 -21.15 -16.83 40.54
C LEU A 14 -20.39 -16.31 41.80
N SER A 15 -19.26 -16.93 42.17
CA SER A 15 -18.43 -16.46 43.28
C SER A 15 -17.48 -15.36 42.82
N ALA A 16 -17.21 -14.39 43.70
CA ALA A 16 -16.56 -13.12 43.37
C ALA A 16 -15.07 -13.20 42.97
N SER A 17 -14.46 -14.39 42.96
CA SER A 17 -13.08 -14.59 42.46
C SER A 17 -12.85 -16.07 42.25
N ALA A 18 -13.08 -16.55 41.04
CA ALA A 18 -12.30 -17.68 40.55
C ALA A 18 -11.00 -17.08 39.98
N GLU A 19 -9.84 -17.63 40.34
CA GLU A 19 -8.58 -17.35 39.64
C GLU A 19 -8.69 -17.90 38.21
N SER A 20 -9.47 -17.24 37.36
CA SER A 20 -9.48 -17.52 35.94
C SER A 20 -8.14 -17.04 35.40
N SER A 21 -7.33 -17.98 34.90
CA SER A 21 -6.16 -17.60 34.13
C SER A 21 -6.59 -16.63 33.03
N ALA A 22 -5.87 -15.52 32.87
CA ALA A 22 -6.16 -14.53 31.83
C ALA A 22 -6.39 -15.24 30.48
N ALA A 23 -7.47 -14.87 29.80
CA ALA A 23 -7.76 -15.41 28.48
C ALA A 23 -6.57 -15.15 27.56
N LYS A 24 -6.21 -16.15 26.75
CA LYS A 24 -5.15 -15.97 25.75
C LYS A 24 -5.62 -14.88 24.77
N PRO A 25 -4.76 -13.89 24.44
CA PRO A 25 -5.12 -12.87 23.46
C PRO A 25 -5.47 -13.49 22.11
N ALA A 26 -6.51 -12.96 21.46
CA ALA A 26 -6.86 -13.38 20.11
C ALA A 26 -5.75 -12.98 19.12
N THR A 27 -5.39 -13.93 18.26
CA THR A 27 -4.35 -13.79 17.23
C THR A 27 -4.94 -13.59 15.84
N SER A 28 -6.24 -13.91 15.67
CA SER A 28 -6.95 -13.79 14.40
C SER A 28 -8.39 -13.29 14.59
N VAL A 29 -8.98 -12.72 13.54
CA VAL A 29 -10.39 -12.31 13.55
C VAL A 29 -11.33 -13.51 13.66
N ASN A 30 -10.93 -14.68 13.15
CA ASN A 30 -11.69 -15.93 13.34
C ASN A 30 -11.88 -16.27 14.82
N GLU A 31 -10.81 -16.17 15.62
CA GLU A 31 -10.91 -16.38 17.07
C GLU A 31 -11.85 -15.36 17.74
N VAL A 32 -11.85 -14.12 17.28
CA VAL A 32 -12.77 -13.07 17.78
C VAL A 32 -14.22 -13.41 17.44
N VAL A 33 -14.48 -13.86 16.22
CA VAL A 33 -15.82 -14.28 15.76
C VAL A 33 -16.31 -15.48 16.55
N ASP A 34 -15.47 -16.50 16.71
CA ASP A 34 -15.82 -17.71 17.46
C ASP A 34 -16.12 -17.36 18.93
N ALA A 35 -15.31 -16.49 19.55
CA ALA A 35 -15.58 -15.98 20.89
C ALA A 35 -16.91 -15.20 20.96
N ALA A 36 -17.20 -14.34 19.96
CA ALA A 36 -18.44 -13.58 19.89
C ALA A 36 -19.67 -14.49 19.72
N ARG A 37 -19.56 -15.60 18.97
CA ARG A 37 -20.64 -16.61 18.84
C ARG A 37 -20.90 -17.37 20.14
N VAL A 38 -19.84 -17.75 20.86
CA VAL A 38 -19.97 -18.36 22.19
C VAL A 38 -20.65 -17.38 23.13
N PHE A 39 -20.21 -16.12 23.13
CA PHE A 39 -20.82 -15.08 23.94
C PHE A 39 -22.30 -14.83 23.57
N LEU A 40 -22.63 -14.82 22.27
CA LEU A 40 -24.01 -14.70 21.79
C LEU A 40 -24.90 -15.82 22.37
N THR A 41 -24.40 -17.05 22.36
CA THR A 41 -25.12 -18.21 22.92
C THR A 41 -25.40 -18.00 24.40
N TYR A 42 -24.40 -17.54 25.16
CA TYR A 42 -24.59 -17.16 26.56
C TYR A 42 -25.64 -16.05 26.74
N THR A 43 -25.52 -14.95 25.99
CA THR A 43 -26.44 -13.80 26.14
C THR A 43 -27.89 -14.14 25.83
N ARG A 44 -28.14 -15.03 24.86
CA ARG A 44 -29.50 -15.48 24.50
C ARG A 44 -30.21 -16.21 25.64
N GLU A 45 -29.46 -16.90 26.48
CA GLU A 45 -30.00 -17.66 27.61
C GLU A 45 -30.15 -16.80 28.87
N TYR A 46 -29.26 -15.82 29.08
CA TYR A 46 -29.11 -15.16 30.40
C TYR A 46 -29.24 -13.63 30.41
N CYS A 47 -29.30 -12.96 29.26
CA CYS A 47 -29.29 -11.49 29.18
C CYS A 47 -30.59 -10.90 28.61
N CYS A 48 -30.74 -9.58 28.72
CA CYS A 48 -31.86 -8.84 28.11
C CYS A 48 -31.78 -8.83 26.57
N ALA A 49 -32.91 -8.59 25.93
CA ALA A 49 -33.03 -8.58 24.47
C ALA A 49 -32.06 -7.57 23.82
N GLU A 50 -31.87 -6.42 24.44
CA GLU A 50 -30.98 -5.37 23.94
C GLU A 50 -29.51 -5.82 23.91
N GLN A 51 -29.07 -6.59 24.91
CA GLN A 51 -27.72 -7.16 24.95
C GLN A 51 -27.56 -8.23 23.86
N VAL A 52 -28.58 -9.07 23.68
CA VAL A 52 -28.59 -10.09 22.61
C VAL A 52 -28.46 -9.42 21.25
N GLU A 53 -29.29 -8.42 20.96
CA GLU A 53 -29.25 -7.68 19.69
C GLU A 53 -27.91 -7.00 19.43
N LEU A 54 -27.26 -6.45 20.47
CA LEU A 54 -25.92 -5.86 20.35
C LEU A 54 -24.89 -6.93 19.96
N VAL A 55 -24.90 -8.09 20.62
CA VAL A 55 -23.93 -9.16 20.34
C VAL A 55 -24.19 -9.79 18.97
N GLU A 56 -25.45 -9.98 18.57
CA GLU A 56 -25.79 -10.37 17.19
C GLU A 56 -25.19 -9.40 16.19
N ARG A 57 -25.29 -8.09 16.45
CA ARG A 57 -24.71 -7.08 15.57
C ARG A 57 -23.18 -7.13 15.52
N ILE A 58 -22.53 -7.41 16.65
CA ILE A 58 -21.08 -7.61 16.72
C ILE A 58 -20.67 -8.82 15.86
N VAL A 59 -21.39 -9.93 15.99
CA VAL A 59 -21.15 -11.15 15.20
C VAL A 59 -21.34 -10.85 13.70
N GLU A 60 -22.46 -10.26 13.30
CA GLU A 60 -22.70 -9.87 11.90
C GLU A 60 -21.58 -8.99 11.33
N LEU A 61 -21.20 -7.93 12.06
CA LEU A 61 -20.19 -6.99 11.57
C LEU A 61 -18.81 -7.64 11.45
N THR A 62 -18.42 -8.42 12.47
CA THR A 62 -17.12 -9.12 12.46
C THR A 62 -17.06 -10.16 11.35
N GLU A 63 -18.14 -10.92 11.15
CA GLU A 63 -18.23 -11.95 10.11
C GLU A 63 -18.34 -11.39 8.70
N GLU A 64 -19.28 -10.50 8.48
CA GLU A 64 -19.61 -10.06 7.13
C GLU A 64 -18.67 -8.98 6.64
N THR A 65 -18.02 -8.22 7.52
CA THR A 65 -17.18 -7.09 7.12
C THR A 65 -15.72 -7.31 7.51
N LEU A 66 -15.44 -7.55 8.79
CA LEU A 66 -14.06 -7.51 9.28
C LEU A 66 -13.26 -8.75 8.85
N MET A 67 -13.88 -9.92 8.75
CA MET A 67 -13.21 -11.12 8.20
C MET A 67 -12.81 -11.01 6.72
N ARG A 68 -13.35 -10.04 5.96
CA ARG A 68 -13.04 -9.90 4.53
C ARG A 68 -11.67 -9.29 4.23
N VAL A 69 -10.98 -8.77 5.25
CA VAL A 69 -9.65 -8.15 5.09
C VAL A 69 -8.61 -8.86 5.96
N LYS A 70 -7.33 -8.74 5.60
CA LYS A 70 -6.23 -9.32 6.38
C LYS A 70 -5.94 -8.47 7.61
N TRP A 71 -5.72 -9.10 8.76
CA TRP A 71 -5.37 -8.43 10.01
C TRP A 71 -4.04 -8.96 10.55
N SER A 72 -3.22 -8.07 11.11
CA SER A 72 -2.08 -8.42 11.94
C SER A 72 -2.50 -8.57 13.40
N GLU A 73 -1.74 -9.30 14.21
CA GLU A 73 -2.05 -9.52 15.63
C GLU A 73 -2.28 -8.22 16.41
N VAL A 74 -1.48 -7.18 16.14
CA VAL A 74 -1.62 -5.85 16.77
C VAL A 74 -2.95 -5.19 16.40
N GLU A 75 -3.39 -5.35 15.14
CA GLU A 75 -4.68 -4.83 14.69
C GLU A 75 -5.84 -5.65 15.28
N VAL A 76 -5.69 -6.98 15.40
CA VAL A 76 -6.66 -7.85 16.08
C VAL A 76 -6.82 -7.45 17.54
N ALA A 77 -5.74 -7.20 18.27
CA ALA A 77 -5.80 -6.72 19.65
C ALA A 77 -6.56 -5.38 19.76
N SER A 78 -6.35 -4.48 18.80
CA SER A 78 -7.06 -3.19 18.75
C SER A 78 -8.55 -3.35 18.40
N LEU A 79 -8.88 -4.36 17.59
CA LEU A 79 -10.28 -4.73 17.31
C LEU A 79 -10.98 -5.30 18.55
N VAL A 80 -10.32 -6.20 19.28
CA VAL A 80 -10.84 -6.75 20.54
C VAL A 80 -11.08 -5.63 21.55
N TYR A 81 -10.15 -4.68 21.67
CA TYR A 81 -10.34 -3.49 22.50
C TYR A 81 -11.61 -2.73 22.11
N TRP A 82 -11.84 -2.50 20.83
CA TRP A 82 -13.03 -1.79 20.34
C TRP A 82 -14.33 -2.53 20.66
N ILE A 83 -14.36 -3.86 20.53
CA ILE A 83 -15.53 -4.67 20.92
C ILE A 83 -15.78 -4.56 22.43
N ASN A 84 -14.71 -4.64 23.24
CA ASN A 84 -14.84 -4.50 24.69
C ASN A 84 -15.33 -3.10 25.09
N ASP A 85 -14.92 -2.05 24.39
CA ASP A 85 -15.40 -0.68 24.59
C ASP A 85 -16.91 -0.55 24.33
N LEU A 86 -17.43 -1.21 23.29
CA LEU A 86 -18.89 -1.27 23.04
C LEU A 86 -19.64 -1.99 24.17
N LEU A 87 -19.12 -3.12 24.64
CA LEU A 87 -19.73 -3.90 25.72
C LEU A 87 -19.67 -3.14 27.05
N GLU A 88 -18.58 -2.43 27.30
CA GLU A 88 -18.42 -1.61 28.49
C GLU A 88 -19.34 -0.38 28.47
N GLU A 89 -19.55 0.25 27.32
CA GLU A 89 -20.53 1.33 27.18
C GLU A 89 -21.96 0.81 27.41
N PHE A 90 -22.29 -0.38 26.89
CA PHE A 90 -23.58 -1.02 27.18
C PHE A 90 -23.76 -1.26 28.68
N ARG A 91 -22.72 -1.78 29.35
CA ARG A 91 -22.73 -1.98 30.80
C ARG A 91 -22.96 -0.67 31.55
N GLY A 92 -22.26 0.39 31.17
CA GLY A 92 -22.44 1.72 31.75
C GLY A 92 -23.85 2.28 31.53
N ALA A 93 -24.41 2.13 30.33
CA ALA A 93 -25.78 2.54 30.04
C ALA A 93 -26.80 1.77 30.90
N ALA A 94 -26.59 0.48 31.10
CA ALA A 94 -27.44 -0.35 31.97
C ALA A 94 -27.36 0.06 33.44
N GLU A 95 -26.15 0.36 33.95
CA GLU A 95 -25.94 0.82 35.32
C GLU A 95 -26.60 2.20 35.57
N ASN A 96 -26.60 3.08 34.57
CA ASN A 96 -27.18 4.43 34.66
C ASN A 96 -28.68 4.50 34.35
N GLY A 97 -29.26 3.44 33.79
CA GLY A 97 -30.65 3.42 33.32
C GLY A 97 -30.88 4.22 32.02
N ASP A 98 -29.84 4.36 31.20
CA ASP A 98 -29.88 5.02 29.90
C ASP A 98 -30.51 4.11 28.82
N ASP A 99 -30.77 4.68 27.64
CA ASP A 99 -31.29 3.92 26.49
C ASP A 99 -30.20 3.02 25.88
N LEU A 100 -30.26 1.73 26.23
CA LEU A 100 -29.35 0.67 25.77
C LEU A 100 -29.27 0.55 24.25
N ARG A 101 -30.34 0.91 23.52
CA ARG A 101 -30.40 0.77 22.06
C ARG A 101 -29.44 1.74 21.36
N GLN A 102 -29.05 2.83 22.02
CA GLN A 102 -28.12 3.79 21.43
C GLN A 102 -26.73 3.20 21.23
N VAL A 103 -26.27 2.31 22.12
CA VAL A 103 -24.96 1.66 22.01
C VAL A 103 -24.87 0.80 20.74
N ARG A 104 -25.97 0.18 20.32
CA ARG A 104 -26.04 -0.58 19.07
C ARG A 104 -25.70 0.27 17.84
N THR A 105 -26.00 1.57 17.86
CA THR A 105 -25.69 2.46 16.73
C THR A 105 -24.19 2.66 16.52
N ARG A 106 -23.37 2.53 17.57
CA ARG A 106 -21.91 2.49 17.48
C ARG A 106 -21.38 1.18 16.92
N CYS A 107 -22.14 0.09 16.92
CA CYS A 107 -21.69 -1.17 16.32
C CYS A 107 -21.82 -1.13 14.78
N SER A 108 -20.99 -0.28 14.17
CA SER A 108 -20.99 0.05 12.74
C SER A 108 -19.58 0.37 12.26
N THR A 109 -19.33 0.19 10.95
CA THR A 109 -18.12 0.71 10.28
C THR A 109 -17.99 2.23 10.36
N ASP A 110 -19.08 2.92 10.69
CA ASP A 110 -19.08 4.36 10.88
C ASP A 110 -18.55 4.84 12.24
N ASP A 111 -18.30 3.92 13.17
CA ASP A 111 -17.78 4.24 14.49
C ASP A 111 -16.41 4.92 14.43
N ARG A 112 -16.23 5.91 15.30
CA ARG A 112 -15.02 6.74 15.31
C ARG A 112 -13.76 5.91 15.57
N LEU A 113 -13.79 5.00 16.54
CA LEU A 113 -12.62 4.20 16.90
C LEU A 113 -12.29 3.21 15.78
N LEU A 114 -13.31 2.55 15.23
CA LEU A 114 -13.12 1.63 14.12
C LEU A 114 -12.61 2.34 12.86
N LYS A 115 -13.09 3.54 12.54
CA LYS A 115 -12.56 4.38 11.46
C LYS A 115 -11.09 4.72 11.64
N VAL A 116 -10.69 5.13 12.85
CA VAL A 116 -9.29 5.44 13.15
C VAL A 116 -8.41 4.19 12.98
N LEU A 117 -8.89 3.03 13.42
CA LEU A 117 -8.20 1.75 13.24
C LEU A 117 -8.04 1.40 11.76
N MET A 118 -9.11 1.50 10.96
CA MET A 118 -9.07 1.25 9.52
C MET A 118 -8.15 2.24 8.80
N PHE A 119 -8.16 3.51 9.21
CA PHE A 119 -7.27 4.53 8.67
C PHE A 119 -5.79 4.23 8.93
N MET A 120 -5.44 3.90 10.19
CA MET A 120 -4.07 3.52 10.55
C MET A 120 -3.60 2.29 9.77
N LYS A 121 -4.49 1.31 9.58
CA LYS A 121 -4.24 0.11 8.77
C LYS A 121 -3.89 0.46 7.33
N VAL A 122 -4.72 1.26 6.66
CA VAL A 122 -4.48 1.69 5.27
C VAL A 122 -3.15 2.45 5.16
N HIS A 123 -2.86 3.36 6.09
CA HIS A 123 -1.61 4.11 6.08
C HIS A 123 -0.38 3.20 6.22
N ARG A 124 -0.40 2.24 7.16
CA ARG A 124 0.68 1.26 7.31
C ARG A 124 0.91 0.43 6.05
N GLN A 125 -0.16 0.02 5.37
CA GLN A 125 -0.06 -0.71 4.11
C GLN A 125 0.56 0.15 2.99
N VAL A 126 0.15 1.42 2.89
CA VAL A 126 0.74 2.36 1.93
C VAL A 126 2.22 2.60 2.21
N ASP A 127 2.60 2.77 3.48
CA ASP A 127 3.99 2.97 3.88
C ASP A 127 4.85 1.73 3.60
N ALA A 128 4.31 0.52 3.84
CA ALA A 128 4.98 -0.74 3.50
C ALA A 128 5.22 -0.87 1.98
N LEU A 129 4.20 -0.60 1.16
CA LEU A 129 4.33 -0.64 -0.31
C LEU A 129 5.35 0.40 -0.84
N ARG A 130 5.39 1.59 -0.22
CA ARG A 130 6.39 2.60 -0.54
C ARG A 130 7.80 2.14 -0.17
N ALA A 131 7.98 1.53 1.00
CA ALA A 131 9.26 1.01 1.43
C ALA A 131 9.75 -0.14 0.54
N GLU A 132 8.85 -1.06 0.14
CA GLU A 132 9.15 -2.13 -0.82
C GLU A 132 9.58 -1.56 -2.16
N THR A 133 8.87 -0.55 -2.69
CA THR A 133 9.26 0.11 -3.94
C THR A 133 10.64 0.75 -3.87
N VAL A 134 11.00 1.36 -2.74
CA VAL A 134 12.34 1.93 -2.52
C VAL A 134 13.40 0.83 -2.44
N ALA A 135 13.11 -0.27 -1.73
CA ALA A 135 14.03 -1.40 -1.58
C ALA A 135 14.25 -2.14 -2.92
N GLU A 136 13.20 -2.34 -3.72
CA GLU A 136 13.26 -2.91 -5.06
C GLU A 136 14.18 -2.07 -5.97
N ASN A 137 13.99 -0.75 -5.96
CA ASN A 137 14.83 0.19 -6.70
C ASN A 137 16.30 0.16 -6.25
N ALA A 138 16.56 0.00 -4.94
CA ALA A 138 17.91 -0.15 -4.40
C ALA A 138 18.55 -1.49 -4.81
N ARG A 139 17.81 -2.61 -4.75
CA ARG A 139 18.28 -3.93 -5.18
C ARG A 139 18.59 -3.99 -6.69
N CYS A 140 17.76 -3.37 -7.53
CA CYS A 140 18.05 -3.24 -8.96
C CYS A 140 19.30 -2.37 -9.25
N GLN A 141 19.68 -1.46 -8.34
CA GLN A 141 20.94 -0.72 -8.43
C GLN A 141 22.15 -1.57 -8.01
N GLU A 142 22.00 -2.42 -7.00
CA GLU A 142 23.07 -3.28 -6.46
C GLU A 142 23.33 -4.54 -7.31
N GLN A 143 22.31 -5.12 -7.95
CA GLN A 143 22.44 -6.34 -8.76
C GLN A 143 22.88 -6.10 -10.21
N ARG A 144 23.19 -4.86 -10.62
CA ARG A 144 23.82 -4.62 -11.91
C ARG A 144 25.23 -5.23 -11.91
N PRO A 145 25.52 -6.26 -12.74
CA PRO A 145 26.87 -6.77 -12.86
C PRO A 145 27.79 -5.65 -13.39
N ALA A 146 29.01 -5.57 -12.87
CA ALA A 146 30.08 -4.72 -13.39
C ALA A 146 30.54 -5.09 -14.82
N ALA A 147 29.83 -5.99 -15.51
CA ALA A 147 30.13 -6.48 -16.83
C ALA A 147 29.28 -5.76 -17.90
N ALA A 148 29.65 -4.51 -18.14
CA ALA A 148 29.58 -3.77 -19.41
C ALA A 148 29.66 -2.29 -19.05
N SER A 149 30.86 -1.86 -18.67
CA SER A 149 31.20 -0.43 -18.64
C SER A 149 31.11 0.12 -20.07
N ARG A 150 29.88 0.36 -20.54
CA ARG A 150 29.64 1.46 -21.48
C ARG A 150 29.90 2.69 -20.65
N GLN A 151 31.01 3.38 -20.93
CA GLN A 151 31.47 4.61 -20.29
C GLN A 151 30.33 5.62 -20.18
N GLN A 152 29.48 5.50 -19.18
CA GLN A 152 28.50 6.51 -18.84
C GLN A 152 29.24 7.59 -18.06
N PRO A 153 28.94 8.87 -18.31
CA PRO A 153 29.46 9.95 -17.50
C PRO A 153 29.00 9.72 -16.07
N SER A 154 29.89 9.97 -15.11
CA SER A 154 29.54 9.87 -13.70
C SER A 154 28.32 10.76 -13.40
N LEU A 155 27.54 10.43 -12.36
CA LEU A 155 26.40 11.26 -11.92
C LEU A 155 26.79 12.73 -11.68
N ALA A 156 28.08 13.03 -11.44
CA ALA A 156 28.61 14.37 -11.31
C ALA A 156 28.67 15.16 -12.64
N GLU A 157 28.88 14.50 -13.78
CA GLU A 157 28.91 15.15 -15.11
C GLU A 157 27.52 15.43 -15.65
N LYS A 158 26.54 14.56 -15.37
CA LYS A 158 25.12 14.77 -15.74
C LYS A 158 24.54 16.07 -15.15
N LYS A 159 24.97 16.47 -13.94
CA LYS A 159 24.56 17.73 -13.31
C LYS A 159 25.08 18.99 -14.04
N ARG A 160 26.16 18.90 -14.83
CA ARG A 160 26.77 20.06 -15.50
C ARG A 160 26.15 20.41 -16.86
N LEU A 161 25.41 19.49 -17.48
CA LEU A 161 24.95 19.66 -18.87
C LEU A 161 23.53 20.25 -19.00
N GLY A 162 22.77 20.36 -17.90
CA GLY A 162 21.44 20.98 -17.90
C GLY A 162 20.41 20.30 -18.83
N ARG A 163 19.28 20.97 -19.08
CA ARG A 163 18.25 20.53 -20.04
C ARG A 163 18.78 20.58 -21.48
N ILE A 164 18.28 19.69 -22.35
CA ILE A 164 18.57 19.75 -23.79
C ILE A 164 17.99 21.05 -24.37
N PRO A 165 18.78 21.83 -25.14
CA PRO A 165 18.29 23.04 -25.80
C PRO A 165 17.07 22.79 -26.70
N THR A 166 16.11 23.70 -26.68
CA THR A 166 14.84 23.55 -27.43
C THR A 166 15.05 23.54 -28.95
N ASP A 167 16.07 24.22 -29.46
CA ASP A 167 16.44 24.23 -30.88
C ASP A 167 16.97 22.87 -31.36
N VAL A 168 17.62 22.10 -30.48
CA VAL A 168 18.00 20.71 -30.74
C VAL A 168 16.74 19.84 -30.84
N LEU A 169 15.82 19.97 -29.86
CA LEU A 169 14.60 19.16 -29.81
C LEU A 169 13.71 19.37 -31.04
N ARG A 170 13.58 20.61 -31.53
CA ARG A 170 12.81 20.93 -32.74
C ARG A 170 13.39 20.38 -34.03
N ARG A 171 14.67 20.02 -34.03
CA ARG A 171 15.40 19.49 -35.19
C ARG A 171 15.56 17.97 -35.14
N LEU A 172 14.95 17.31 -34.15
CA LEU A 172 14.92 15.85 -34.09
C LEU A 172 14.06 15.33 -35.23
N PRO A 173 14.56 14.33 -35.99
CA PRO A 173 13.71 13.57 -36.92
C PRO A 173 12.50 13.00 -36.19
N VAL A 174 11.36 12.98 -36.87
CA VAL A 174 10.09 12.47 -36.35
C VAL A 174 9.61 11.37 -37.29
N GLN A 175 9.20 10.24 -36.74
CA GLN A 175 8.53 9.17 -37.48
C GLN A 175 7.04 9.21 -37.17
N VAL A 176 6.20 9.09 -38.20
CA VAL A 176 4.75 8.93 -38.06
C VAL A 176 4.44 7.46 -38.16
N ASP A 177 3.72 6.92 -37.18
CA ASP A 177 3.20 5.56 -37.23
C ASP A 177 2.09 5.47 -38.30
N PRO A 178 2.24 4.63 -39.35
CA PRO A 178 1.25 4.52 -40.41
C PRO A 178 -0.12 3.98 -39.97
N ALA A 179 -0.18 3.23 -38.86
CA ALA A 179 -1.39 2.60 -38.35
C ALA A 179 -2.16 3.50 -37.38
N THR A 180 -1.45 4.26 -36.54
CA THR A 180 -2.07 5.09 -35.49
C THR A 180 -2.06 6.59 -35.82
N GLY A 181 -1.19 7.03 -36.75
CA GLY A 181 -0.97 8.44 -37.05
C GLY A 181 -0.16 9.19 -35.98
N GLU A 182 0.34 8.49 -34.96
CA GLU A 182 1.11 9.10 -33.88
C GLU A 182 2.52 9.48 -34.32
N THR A 183 3.00 10.62 -33.83
CA THR A 183 4.33 11.14 -34.17
C THR A 183 5.32 10.90 -33.03
N THR A 184 6.41 10.19 -33.29
CA THR A 184 7.47 9.96 -32.30
C THR A 184 8.77 10.62 -32.73
N ALA A 185 9.33 11.45 -31.84
CA ALA A 185 10.64 12.07 -32.08
C ALA A 185 11.76 11.08 -31.82
N LEU A 186 12.85 11.18 -32.58
CA LEU A 186 14.00 10.30 -32.49
C LEU A 186 14.66 10.31 -31.10
N CYS A 187 14.95 9.12 -30.56
CA CYS A 187 15.75 8.98 -29.36
C CYS A 187 17.24 9.24 -29.66
N MET A 188 17.80 10.35 -29.17
CA MET A 188 19.23 10.65 -29.31
C MET A 188 20.16 9.58 -28.69
N ARG A 189 19.71 8.89 -27.64
CA ARG A 189 20.49 7.80 -27.02
C ARG A 189 20.56 6.57 -27.92
N TYR A 190 19.51 6.30 -28.71
CA TYR A 190 19.47 5.17 -29.63
C TYR A 190 20.61 5.21 -30.66
N LEU A 191 20.85 6.38 -31.28
CA LEU A 191 21.95 6.54 -32.25
C LEU A 191 23.34 6.71 -31.62
N SER A 192 23.40 6.92 -30.30
CA SER A 192 24.65 7.21 -29.59
C SER A 192 25.44 5.96 -29.20
N LYS A 193 26.74 6.11 -28.93
CA LYS A 193 27.56 5.04 -28.36
C LYS A 193 27.04 4.52 -27.01
N TYR A 194 26.29 5.35 -26.27
CA TYR A 194 25.74 4.93 -24.99
C TYR A 194 24.56 3.96 -25.15
N GLY A 195 23.84 4.07 -26.27
CA GLY A 195 22.62 3.31 -26.51
C GLY A 195 21.46 3.72 -25.60
N CYS A 196 20.26 3.37 -26.05
CA CYS A 196 19.06 3.42 -25.24
C CYS A 196 18.89 2.09 -24.48
N THR A 197 18.45 2.16 -23.22
CA THR A 197 18.08 0.98 -22.43
C THR A 197 16.59 0.75 -22.64
N GLU A 198 16.25 -0.05 -23.64
CA GLU A 198 14.86 -0.40 -23.95
C GLU A 198 14.26 -1.20 -22.78
N LYS A 199 13.00 -0.93 -22.44
CA LYS A 199 12.17 -1.81 -21.60
C LYS A 199 11.00 -2.25 -22.47
N ASP A 200 10.79 -3.56 -22.58
CA ASP A 200 9.70 -4.14 -23.37
C ASP A 200 9.65 -3.67 -24.85
N GLY A 201 10.82 -3.41 -25.45
CA GLY A 201 10.95 -2.93 -26.83
C GLY A 201 10.65 -1.43 -27.03
N ALA A 202 10.35 -0.69 -25.95
CA ALA A 202 10.04 0.73 -26.00
C ALA A 202 11.12 1.61 -25.33
N CYS A 203 11.21 2.86 -25.80
CA CYS A 203 12.07 3.87 -25.19
C CYS A 203 11.48 4.34 -23.85
N PRO A 204 12.24 4.39 -22.75
CA PRO A 204 11.76 4.89 -21.46
C PRO A 204 11.34 6.37 -21.45
N SER A 205 11.58 7.10 -22.54
CA SER A 205 11.23 8.51 -22.69
C SER A 205 10.24 8.74 -23.83
N GLU A 206 9.56 7.68 -24.31
CA GLU A 206 8.54 7.77 -25.38
C GLU A 206 9.09 8.33 -26.72
N HIS A 207 10.39 8.20 -26.95
CA HIS A 207 11.03 8.56 -28.21
C HIS A 207 11.14 7.34 -29.14
N GLY A 208 11.09 7.57 -30.45
CA GLY A 208 11.22 6.51 -31.44
C GLY A 208 12.65 5.98 -31.60
N HIS A 209 12.77 4.68 -31.82
CA HIS A 209 14.02 3.99 -32.15
C HIS A 209 14.04 3.67 -33.64
N PHE A 210 14.54 4.61 -34.43
CA PHE A 210 14.63 4.48 -35.87
C PHE A 210 15.90 5.16 -36.39
N ILE A 211 16.30 4.80 -37.60
CA ILE A 211 17.47 5.37 -38.26
C ILE A 211 16.97 6.41 -39.27
N PRO A 212 17.14 7.72 -39.01
CA PRO A 212 16.72 8.75 -39.94
C PRO A 212 17.60 8.76 -41.19
N ILE A 213 17.09 9.26 -42.31
CA ILE A 213 17.87 9.41 -43.56
C ILE A 213 18.93 10.49 -43.40
N THR A 214 18.62 11.57 -42.68
CA THR A 214 19.52 12.68 -42.39
C THR A 214 19.41 13.08 -40.92
N LEU A 215 20.52 13.52 -40.34
CA LEU A 215 20.55 14.04 -38.98
C LEU A 215 21.18 15.43 -38.98
N HIS A 216 20.49 16.42 -38.40
CA HIS A 216 20.97 17.80 -38.40
C HIS A 216 22.23 17.95 -37.52
N ASP A 217 23.20 18.74 -37.96
CA ASP A 217 24.49 18.92 -37.28
C ASP A 217 24.38 19.37 -35.82
N VAL A 218 23.37 20.19 -35.49
CA VAL A 218 23.10 20.63 -34.12
C VAL A 218 22.70 19.46 -33.22
N VAL A 219 21.96 18.48 -33.76
CA VAL A 219 21.61 17.24 -33.06
C VAL A 219 22.84 16.34 -32.92
N LYS A 220 23.67 16.21 -33.97
CA LYS A 220 24.94 15.46 -33.91
C LYS A 220 25.87 16.04 -32.84
N ALA A 221 26.01 17.35 -32.79
CA ALA A 221 26.82 18.05 -31.80
C ALA A 221 26.32 17.78 -30.37
N GLU A 222 24.99 17.78 -30.16
CA GLU A 222 24.43 17.48 -28.85
C GLU A 222 24.59 16.00 -28.45
N ILE A 223 24.50 15.07 -29.42
CA ILE A 223 24.80 13.64 -29.20
C ILE A 223 26.28 13.43 -28.86
N ASN A 224 27.18 14.11 -29.55
CA ASN A 224 28.62 14.09 -29.25
C ASN A 224 28.89 14.61 -27.84
N LYS A 225 28.28 15.75 -27.49
CA LYS A 225 28.46 16.43 -26.20
C LYS A 225 27.93 15.61 -25.02
N ARG A 226 26.78 14.95 -25.16
CA ARG A 226 26.08 14.29 -24.04
C ARG A 226 26.20 12.78 -24.00
N PHE A 227 26.36 12.15 -25.15
CA PHE A 227 26.16 10.71 -25.31
C PHE A 227 27.36 9.98 -25.94
N GLY A 228 28.54 10.60 -25.93
CA GLY A 228 29.78 9.99 -26.43
C GLY A 228 29.88 9.90 -27.96
N GLY A 229 28.94 10.55 -28.67
CA GLY A 229 28.85 10.58 -30.12
C GLY A 229 28.08 9.43 -30.74
N LEU A 230 27.96 9.46 -32.07
CA LEU A 230 27.24 8.45 -32.83
C LEU A 230 27.93 7.09 -32.75
N ASN A 231 27.13 6.03 -32.71
CA ASN A 231 27.60 4.65 -32.84
C ASN A 231 28.28 4.45 -34.21
N ASN A 232 29.23 3.51 -34.29
CA ASN A 232 29.97 3.20 -35.52
C ASN A 232 29.05 2.86 -36.70
N GLU A 233 27.94 2.19 -36.43
CA GLU A 233 26.90 1.82 -37.40
C GLU A 233 26.17 3.04 -38.00
N HIS A 234 26.20 4.17 -37.29
CA HIS A 234 25.46 5.39 -37.64
C HIS A 234 26.38 6.58 -37.93
N LYS A 235 27.70 6.35 -38.03
CA LYS A 235 28.69 7.40 -38.31
C LYS A 235 28.50 8.13 -39.64
N ARG A 236 27.76 7.52 -40.58
CA ARG A 236 27.52 8.05 -41.94
C ARG A 236 26.24 8.89 -42.03
N LEU A 237 25.46 9.01 -40.95
CA LEU A 237 24.33 9.93 -40.84
C LEU A 237 24.80 11.37 -40.69
#